data_AF-A0A553P8K8-F1
#
_entry.id   AF-A0A553P8K8-F1
#
_cell.length_a   1.000
_cell.length_b   1.000
_cell.length_c   1.000
_cell.angle_alpha   90.00
_cell.angle_beta   90.00
_cell.angle_gamma   90.00
#
_symmetry.space_group_name_H-M   'P 1'
#
loop_
_entity.id
_entity.type
_entity.pdbx_description
1 polymer ?
#
loop_
_entity_poly.entity_id
_entity_poly.type
_entity_poly.pdbx_seq_one_letter_code
_entity_poly.pdbx_strand_id
1 'polypeptide(L)'
;MWFLTGLTLVILQLNKAFCYYNEASCVNAGGYCIPTSSPCPGNKFVSGRCPTQPGNIKCCTSIPYDERQCTSEGGHCLNQGDCSGGRQLSGKCPRQPAGVKCCIKSTATTPPGSTGSGSCGSLGGVCQSYTTCSSVSVSGKCPGNSAMRCCLKNVRASVVQKHVSDEEGGIYLTGYIPTPGSGVTIASGVDLGQQGQRELTTRQVPTNIIQKLSPYLGLNTQQKVARAGLSAANLNLSLNEALSLDQAFLNKLLSRIQPYSSRLSDKGQAVLASLYHWCGTAILNNPDQKCYVRGCPNYIKNALGNRIGRDADLKSALQGLKSCMISKGMRSWKVNRINNEIKFL
;
A
#
# COMPACT_ATOMS: atom_id res chain seq x y z
N MET A 1 42.91 -68.98 38.05
CA MET A 1 41.89 -68.04 38.55
C MET A 1 42.42 -66.63 38.28
N TRP A 2 41.94 -65.90 37.27
CA TRP A 2 40.69 -65.09 37.25
C TRP A 2 40.63 -64.09 38.42
N PHE A 3 40.38 -62.77 38.34
CA PHE A 3 39.91 -61.83 37.29
C PHE A 3 40.09 -60.37 37.82
N LEU A 4 40.37 -59.39 36.93
CA LEU A 4 39.80 -58.01 36.79
C LEU A 4 39.54 -57.12 38.04
N THR A 5 39.96 -55.84 38.12
CA THR A 5 39.55 -54.63 37.34
C THR A 5 40.45 -53.46 37.82
N GLY A 6 40.85 -52.42 37.08
CA GLY A 6 40.21 -51.72 35.97
C GLY A 6 39.65 -50.37 36.46
N LEU A 7 40.51 -49.36 36.70
CA LEU A 7 40.06 -47.98 36.92
C LEU A 7 40.49 -47.10 35.73
N THR A 8 39.69 -47.16 34.67
CA THR A 8 39.80 -46.29 33.50
C THR A 8 39.26 -44.92 33.86
N LEU A 9 40.12 -43.91 33.87
CA LEU A 9 39.71 -42.51 33.97
C LEU A 9 39.00 -42.13 32.66
N VAL A 10 37.67 -42.17 32.67
CA VAL A 10 36.83 -41.68 31.57
C VAL A 10 36.95 -40.15 31.57
N ILE A 11 37.86 -39.64 30.73
CA ILE A 11 37.83 -38.24 30.31
C ILE A 11 36.56 -38.11 29.47
N LEU A 12 35.49 -37.61 30.09
CA LEU A 12 34.33 -37.05 29.39
C LEU A 12 34.86 -35.96 28.46
N GLN A 13 35.07 -36.32 27.19
CA GLN A 13 35.19 -35.34 26.13
C GLN A 13 33.84 -34.62 26.06
N LEU A 14 33.79 -33.48 26.73
CA LEU A 14 32.84 -32.43 26.42
C LEU A 14 33.02 -32.12 24.94
N ASN A 15 32.14 -32.68 24.11
CA ASN A 15 31.87 -32.20 22.76
C ASN A 15 31.44 -30.75 22.90
N LYS A 16 32.43 -29.84 22.98
CA LYS A 16 32.22 -28.43 22.68
C LYS A 16 31.72 -28.45 21.25
N ALA A 17 30.42 -28.27 21.07
CA ALA A 17 29.90 -27.78 19.82
C ALA A 17 30.72 -26.53 19.53
N PHE A 18 31.68 -26.64 18.60
CA PHE A 18 32.43 -25.49 18.15
C PHE A 18 31.41 -24.59 17.46
N CYS A 19 30.89 -23.62 18.20
CA CYS A 19 30.15 -22.54 17.61
C CYS A 19 31.13 -21.82 16.69
N TYR A 20 30.97 -21.99 15.38
CA TYR A 20 31.70 -21.21 14.40
C TYR A 20 31.32 -19.73 14.60
N TYR A 21 32.32 -18.87 14.79
CA TYR A 21 32.11 -17.44 14.92
C TYR A 21 32.93 -16.71 13.87
N ASN A 22 32.51 -15.50 13.50
CA ASN A 22 33.26 -14.73 12.52
C ASN A 22 34.41 -13.99 13.23
N GLU A 23 35.63 -14.19 12.78
CA GLU A 23 36.84 -13.62 13.41
C GLU A 23 37.20 -12.26 12.79
N ALA A 24 37.80 -11.37 13.57
CA ALA A 24 38.15 -10.00 13.15
C ALA A 24 39.00 -9.98 11.87
N SER A 25 39.94 -10.91 11.71
CA SER A 25 40.78 -11.08 10.51
C SER A 25 39.99 -11.36 9.22
N CYS A 26 38.84 -12.04 9.33
CA CYS A 26 37.94 -12.29 8.21
C CYS A 26 36.93 -11.15 8.02
N VAL A 27 36.40 -10.59 9.12
CA VAL A 27 35.53 -9.40 9.08
C VAL A 27 36.23 -8.23 8.36
N ASN A 28 37.51 -7.99 8.65
CA ASN A 28 38.31 -6.96 8.00
C ASN A 28 38.54 -7.20 6.50
N ALA A 29 38.37 -8.44 6.02
CA ALA A 29 38.39 -8.77 4.60
C ALA A 29 37.01 -8.65 3.93
N GLY A 30 35.98 -8.20 4.67
CA GLY A 30 34.60 -8.13 4.21
C GLY A 30 33.95 -9.50 4.02
N GLY A 31 34.36 -10.51 4.81
CA GLY A 31 33.88 -11.88 4.64
C GLY A 31 33.38 -12.56 5.91
N TYR A 32 33.02 -13.84 5.75
CA TYR A 32 32.57 -14.72 6.82
C TYR A 32 33.36 -16.01 6.91
N CYS A 33 33.77 -16.37 8.14
CA CYS A 33 34.27 -17.69 8.47
C CYS A 33 33.15 -18.73 8.32
N ILE A 34 33.23 -19.55 7.27
CA ILE A 34 32.27 -20.63 7.00
C ILE A 34 33.03 -21.91 6.62
N PRO A 35 32.43 -23.10 6.80
CA PRO A 35 32.99 -24.34 6.27
C PRO A 35 33.20 -24.28 4.77
N THR A 36 34.27 -24.89 4.26
CA THR A 36 34.51 -25.02 2.81
C THR A 36 33.44 -25.84 2.09
N SER A 37 32.62 -26.60 2.83
CA SER A 37 31.43 -27.28 2.32
C SER A 37 30.21 -26.35 2.14
N SER A 38 30.24 -25.14 2.71
CA SER A 38 29.16 -24.17 2.58
C SER A 38 29.29 -23.37 1.27
N PRO A 39 28.17 -22.94 0.66
CA PRO A 39 28.20 -22.15 -0.57
C PRO A 39 28.93 -20.82 -0.37
N CYS A 40 30.01 -20.62 -1.15
CA CYS A 40 30.67 -19.33 -1.30
C CYS A 40 30.60 -18.92 -2.77
N PRO A 41 29.78 -17.91 -3.15
CA PRO A 41 29.63 -17.51 -4.54
C PRO A 41 30.98 -17.23 -5.20
N GLY A 42 31.23 -17.88 -6.35
CA GLY A 42 32.49 -17.76 -7.09
C GLY A 42 33.70 -18.40 -6.40
N ASN A 43 33.49 -19.27 -5.40
CA ASN A 43 34.54 -19.98 -4.66
C ASN A 43 35.60 -19.06 -4.03
N LYS A 44 35.22 -17.84 -3.64
CA LYS A 44 36.13 -16.82 -3.10
C LYS A 44 36.50 -17.03 -1.63
N PHE A 45 37.21 -18.12 -1.37
CA PHE A 45 37.76 -18.44 -0.06
C PHE A 45 39.16 -17.88 0.14
N VAL A 46 39.42 -17.31 1.32
CA VAL A 46 40.74 -16.86 1.77
C VAL A 46 41.15 -17.71 2.99
N SER A 47 42.28 -18.41 2.85
CA SER A 47 42.88 -19.21 3.92
C SER A 47 43.54 -18.32 4.99
N GLY A 48 43.68 -18.83 6.22
CA GLY A 48 44.41 -18.15 7.30
C GLY A 48 43.72 -16.94 7.92
N ARG A 49 42.48 -16.62 7.51
CA ARG A 49 41.69 -15.51 8.07
C ARG A 49 40.72 -15.92 9.19
N CYS A 50 40.65 -17.21 9.49
CA CYS A 50 39.92 -17.79 10.62
C CYS A 50 40.89 -18.64 11.47
N PRO A 51 41.97 -18.05 12.02
CA PRO A 51 43.08 -18.78 12.63
C PRO A 51 42.72 -19.56 13.89
N THR A 52 41.65 -19.17 14.59
CA THR A 52 41.22 -19.89 15.80
C THR A 52 40.27 -21.04 15.51
N GLN A 53 39.94 -21.27 14.23
CA GLN A 53 39.00 -22.29 13.78
C GLN A 53 39.67 -23.47 13.06
N PRO A 54 39.01 -24.63 12.99
CA PRO A 54 39.51 -25.79 12.25
C PRO A 54 39.85 -25.46 10.79
N GLY A 55 40.83 -26.16 10.21
CA GLY A 55 41.36 -25.85 8.87
C GLY A 55 40.36 -25.96 7.70
N ASN A 56 39.20 -26.60 7.92
CA ASN A 56 38.09 -26.64 6.97
C ASN A 56 37.18 -25.39 7.05
N ILE A 57 37.45 -24.44 7.94
CA ILE A 57 36.81 -23.12 7.99
C ILE A 57 37.70 -22.11 7.27
N LYS A 58 37.15 -21.44 6.27
CA LYS A 58 37.84 -20.40 5.51
C LYS A 58 36.98 -19.14 5.44
N CYS A 59 37.63 -18.00 5.18
CA CYS A 59 36.92 -16.74 5.04
C CYS A 59 36.34 -16.62 3.62
N CYS A 60 35.02 -16.62 3.48
CA CYS A 60 34.35 -16.34 2.21
C CYS A 60 34.11 -14.84 2.07
N THR A 61 34.72 -14.19 1.07
CA THR A 61 34.60 -12.74 0.83
C THR A 61 33.47 -12.37 -0.14
N SER A 62 32.65 -13.35 -0.52
CA SER A 62 31.45 -13.15 -1.35
C SER A 62 30.15 -13.11 -0.53
N ILE A 63 30.26 -13.02 0.80
CA ILE A 63 29.13 -12.89 1.74
C ILE A 63 29.32 -11.56 2.48
N PRO A 64 28.27 -10.76 2.69
CA PRO A 64 26.87 -11.06 2.38
C PRO A 64 26.53 -10.83 0.89
N TYR A 65 25.55 -11.58 0.39
CA TYR A 65 24.99 -11.43 -0.96
C TYR A 65 23.47 -11.40 -0.92
N ASP A 66 22.85 -10.75 -1.91
CA ASP A 66 21.40 -10.60 -1.90
C ASP A 66 20.68 -11.89 -2.28
N GLU A 67 19.68 -12.24 -1.47
CA GLU A 67 18.78 -13.38 -1.71
C GLU A 67 17.37 -12.90 -2.06
N ARG A 68 16.68 -13.67 -2.91
CA ARG A 68 15.32 -13.37 -3.39
C ARG A 68 14.33 -13.11 -2.26
N GLN A 69 14.48 -13.79 -1.14
CA GLN A 69 13.63 -13.64 0.04
C GLN A 69 13.82 -12.29 0.72
N CYS A 70 15.02 -11.72 0.67
CA CYS A 70 15.29 -10.38 1.19
C CYS A 70 14.93 -9.28 0.19
N THR A 71 15.25 -9.47 -1.09
CA THR A 71 14.93 -8.48 -2.13
C THR A 71 13.42 -8.38 -2.39
N SER A 72 12.66 -9.47 -2.22
CA SER A 72 11.19 -9.45 -2.22
C SER A 72 10.58 -8.58 -1.10
N GLU A 73 11.32 -8.35 -0.01
CA GLU A 73 10.93 -7.47 1.09
C GLU A 73 11.44 -6.03 0.91
N GLY A 74 12.10 -5.75 -0.21
CA GLY A 74 12.72 -4.44 -0.50
C GLY A 74 14.00 -4.17 0.29
N GLY A 75 14.69 -5.21 0.77
CA GLY A 75 15.94 -5.10 1.52
C GLY A 75 17.15 -5.69 0.80
N HIS A 76 18.31 -5.52 1.44
CA HIS A 76 19.58 -6.14 1.06
C HIS A 76 20.12 -6.98 2.22
N CYS A 77 20.78 -8.11 1.92
CA CYS A 77 21.42 -8.91 2.95
C CYS A 77 22.71 -8.21 3.39
N LEU A 78 22.79 -7.77 4.64
CA LEU A 78 24.01 -7.19 5.22
C LEU A 78 24.28 -7.78 6.60
N ASN A 79 25.45 -7.48 7.14
CA ASN A 79 25.76 -7.81 8.53
C ASN A 79 24.79 -7.08 9.45
N GLN A 80 24.41 -7.72 10.56
CA GLN A 80 23.53 -7.11 11.56
C GLN A 80 24.04 -5.73 12.03
N GLY A 81 25.36 -5.56 12.14
CA GLY A 81 26.00 -4.28 12.48
C GLY A 81 26.07 -3.26 11.35
N ASP A 82 26.00 -3.70 10.09
CA ASP A 82 26.07 -2.85 8.89
C ASP A 82 24.68 -2.40 8.41
N CYS A 83 23.61 -2.93 9.02
CA CYS A 83 22.25 -2.43 8.86
C CYS A 83 22.15 -1.00 9.43
N SER A 84 22.59 0.01 8.68
CA SER A 84 22.54 1.42 9.06
C SER A 84 21.15 2.00 8.80
N GLY A 85 20.32 2.05 9.86
CA GLY A 85 18.97 2.62 9.87
C GLY A 85 17.97 1.77 9.09
N GLY A 86 17.05 1.08 9.77
CA GLY A 86 16.08 0.22 9.08
C GLY A 86 15.43 -0.90 9.88
N ARG A 87 14.52 -1.63 9.21
CA ARG A 87 13.93 -2.88 9.73
C ARG A 87 14.82 -4.06 9.37
N GLN A 88 15.19 -4.85 10.37
CA GLN A 88 15.98 -6.07 10.20
C GLN A 88 15.06 -7.28 10.24
N LEU A 89 15.09 -8.13 9.20
CA LEU A 89 14.33 -9.36 9.16
C LEU A 89 15.27 -10.57 9.28
N SER A 90 15.08 -11.35 10.33
CA SER A 90 15.74 -12.66 10.47
C SER A 90 15.11 -13.70 9.55
N GLY A 91 15.90 -14.67 9.09
CA GLY A 91 15.42 -15.78 8.24
C GLY A 91 15.17 -15.42 6.76
N LYS A 92 15.42 -14.17 6.35
CA LYS A 92 15.26 -13.70 4.96
C LYS A 92 16.54 -13.76 4.13
N CYS A 93 17.66 -14.13 4.75
CA CYS A 93 18.92 -14.51 4.10
C CYS A 93 19.29 -15.95 4.53
N PRO A 94 18.43 -16.95 4.22
CA PRO A 94 18.49 -18.27 4.84
C PRO A 94 19.70 -19.12 4.45
N ARG A 95 20.42 -18.76 3.37
CA ARG A 95 21.64 -19.47 2.95
C ARG A 95 22.91 -18.80 3.46
N GLN A 96 22.78 -17.86 4.38
CA GLN A 96 23.89 -17.09 4.95
C GLN A 96 23.93 -17.25 6.48
N PRO A 97 25.10 -17.03 7.10
CA PRO A 97 25.26 -17.17 8.55
C PRO A 97 24.26 -16.31 9.34
N ALA A 98 23.94 -16.71 10.58
CA ALA A 98 22.93 -16.05 11.42
C ALA A 98 23.20 -14.55 11.70
N GLY A 99 24.45 -14.11 11.56
CA GLY A 99 24.88 -12.71 11.66
C GLY A 99 24.53 -11.84 10.45
N VAL A 100 24.11 -12.44 9.33
CA VAL A 100 23.56 -11.75 8.16
C VAL A 100 22.06 -11.60 8.33
N LYS A 101 21.56 -10.37 8.21
CA LYS A 101 20.13 -10.04 8.28
C LYS A 101 19.70 -9.43 6.97
N CYS A 102 18.41 -9.56 6.66
CA CYS A 102 17.83 -8.73 5.62
C CYS A 102 17.62 -7.33 6.18
N CYS A 103 18.46 -6.39 5.75
CA CYS A 103 18.38 -4.99 6.14
C CYS A 103 17.53 -4.27 5.11
N ILE A 104 16.33 -3.89 5.53
CA ILE A 104 15.52 -2.95 4.77
C ILE A 104 15.91 -1.59 5.31
N LYS A 105 16.68 -0.82 4.53
CA LYS A 105 17.01 0.56 4.92
C LYS A 105 15.70 1.27 5.25
N SER A 106 15.61 1.76 6.48
CA SER A 106 14.67 2.82 6.78
C SER A 106 15.14 3.94 5.89
N THR A 107 14.35 4.28 4.90
CA THR A 107 14.23 5.66 4.48
C THR A 107 13.68 6.45 5.68
N ALA A 108 14.49 6.55 6.74
CA ALA A 108 14.34 7.52 7.81
C ALA A 108 14.65 8.87 7.17
N THR A 109 13.89 9.91 7.47
CA THR A 109 13.42 10.26 8.82
C THR A 109 11.88 10.29 8.90
N THR A 110 11.19 9.89 9.98
CA THR A 110 11.49 10.10 11.42
C THR A 110 10.53 9.20 12.31
N PRO A 111 10.51 9.28 13.67
CA PRO A 111 10.27 8.17 14.61
C PRO A 111 8.78 7.95 14.95
N PRO A 112 8.42 6.97 15.82
CA PRO A 112 7.03 6.76 16.23
C PRO A 112 6.56 7.95 17.07
N GLY A 113 5.83 8.86 16.43
CA GLY A 113 5.25 10.05 17.07
C GLY A 113 5.38 11.35 16.27
N SER A 114 6.21 11.43 15.24
CA SER A 114 6.28 12.64 14.40
C SER A 114 5.32 12.53 13.22
N THR A 115 4.33 13.42 13.16
CA THR A 115 3.58 13.77 11.95
C THR A 115 4.53 13.90 10.77
N GLY A 116 4.53 12.91 9.88
CA GLY A 116 5.44 12.86 8.73
C GLY A 116 5.25 14.12 7.91
N SER A 117 6.29 14.95 7.84
CA SER A 117 6.35 16.17 7.05
C SER A 117 7.60 16.10 6.17
N GLY A 118 7.65 15.12 5.27
CA GLY A 118 8.58 15.12 4.14
C GLY A 118 7.98 15.88 2.97
N SER A 119 8.75 16.57 2.14
CA SER A 119 8.21 17.15 0.90
C SER A 119 8.14 16.08 -0.20
N CYS A 120 7.02 16.00 -0.91
CA CYS A 120 6.92 15.27 -2.18
C CYS A 120 7.26 16.24 -3.32
N GLY A 121 8.52 16.72 -3.30
CA GLY A 121 8.98 17.91 -4.02
C GLY A 121 8.77 17.89 -5.54
N SER A 122 8.76 16.72 -6.19
CA SER A 122 8.48 16.61 -7.63
C SER A 122 7.06 17.00 -8.01
N LEU A 123 6.12 17.02 -7.05
CA LEU A 123 4.74 17.47 -7.23
C LEU A 123 4.47 18.81 -6.54
N GLY A 124 5.46 19.44 -5.90
CA GLY A 124 5.29 20.69 -5.17
C GLY A 124 4.41 20.56 -3.91
N GLY A 125 4.39 19.38 -3.28
CA GLY A 125 3.55 19.08 -2.12
C GLY A 125 4.31 18.76 -0.83
N VAL A 126 3.54 18.47 0.22
CA VAL A 126 4.01 18.00 1.51
C VAL A 126 3.31 16.69 1.85
N CYS A 127 4.09 15.70 2.25
CA CYS A 127 3.57 14.47 2.83
C CYS A 127 2.90 14.79 4.15
N GLN A 128 1.63 14.43 4.28
CA GLN A 128 0.87 14.51 5.51
C GLN A 128 -0.29 13.52 5.47
N SER A 129 -1.05 13.42 6.57
CA SER A 129 -2.29 12.66 6.55
C SER A 129 -3.27 13.25 5.53
N TYR A 130 -3.90 12.40 4.72
CA TYR A 130 -4.94 12.86 3.79
C TYR A 130 -6.11 13.55 4.51
N THR A 131 -6.39 13.13 5.75
CA THR A 131 -7.45 13.72 6.58
C THR A 131 -7.16 15.16 7.00
N THR A 132 -5.89 15.58 7.03
CA THR A 132 -5.49 16.96 7.34
C THR A 132 -5.09 17.75 6.09
N CYS A 133 -5.09 17.11 4.92
CA CYS A 133 -4.86 17.78 3.65
C CYS A 133 -6.10 18.58 3.26
N SER A 134 -5.93 19.89 3.04
CA SER A 134 -7.01 20.79 2.60
C SER A 134 -7.18 20.84 1.08
N SER A 135 -6.27 20.21 0.32
CA SER A 135 -6.25 20.19 -1.15
C SER A 135 -6.21 18.74 -1.68
N VAL A 136 -5.86 18.57 -2.96
CA VAL A 136 -5.67 17.27 -3.60
C VAL A 136 -4.54 16.49 -2.90
N SER A 137 -4.80 15.21 -2.66
CA SER A 137 -3.83 14.27 -2.11
C SER A 137 -3.46 13.21 -3.15
N VAL A 138 -2.15 12.98 -3.34
CA VAL A 138 -1.61 11.98 -4.26
C VAL A 138 -1.01 10.81 -3.48
N SER A 139 -1.46 9.61 -3.80
CA SER A 139 -1.09 8.37 -3.13
C SER A 139 0.18 7.75 -3.70
N GLY A 140 0.90 7.01 -2.86
CA GLY A 140 2.14 6.32 -3.25
C GLY A 140 3.33 7.25 -3.53
N LYS A 141 3.23 8.53 -3.15
CA LYS A 141 4.31 9.55 -3.32
C LYS A 141 4.98 9.96 -2.01
N CYS A 142 4.53 9.39 -0.90
CA CYS A 142 5.03 9.69 0.43
C CYS A 142 5.40 8.39 1.15
N PRO A 143 6.47 8.41 1.98
CA PRO A 143 6.79 7.29 2.84
C PRO A 143 5.72 7.14 3.93
N GLY A 144 5.59 5.94 4.46
CA GLY A 144 4.65 5.62 5.54
C GLY A 144 3.50 4.73 5.09
N ASN A 145 2.40 4.78 5.85
CA ASN A 145 1.21 3.99 5.58
C ASN A 145 0.30 4.66 4.53
N SER A 146 -0.79 4.00 4.16
CA SER A 146 -1.76 4.48 3.17
C SER A 146 -2.48 5.78 3.55
N ALA A 147 -2.41 6.21 4.81
CA ALA A 147 -2.95 7.50 5.23
C ALA A 147 -1.99 8.67 4.89
N MET A 148 -0.70 8.40 4.72
CA MET A 148 0.29 9.41 4.33
C MET A 148 0.28 9.61 2.82
N ARG A 149 -0.14 10.79 2.39
CA ARG A 149 -0.24 11.17 0.97
C ARG A 149 0.45 12.50 0.72
N CYS A 150 0.79 12.73 -0.55
CA CYS A 150 1.36 13.99 -0.99
C CYS A 150 0.24 15.03 -1.12
N CYS A 151 0.14 15.94 -0.14
CA CYS A 151 -0.81 17.03 -0.17
C CYS A 151 -0.25 18.22 -0.95
N LEU A 152 -0.97 18.65 -1.97
CA LEU A 152 -0.50 19.67 -2.90
C LEU A 152 -0.86 21.07 -2.39
N LYS A 153 0.05 22.04 -2.51
CA LYS A 153 -0.15 23.39 -1.95
C LYS A 153 -0.97 24.32 -2.85
N ASN A 154 -1.01 24.07 -4.16
CA ASN A 154 -1.54 25.02 -5.15
C ASN A 154 -2.45 24.36 -6.20
N VAL A 155 -3.17 23.30 -5.84
CA VAL A 155 -4.11 22.64 -6.76
C VAL A 155 -5.54 22.96 -6.34
N ARG A 156 -6.28 23.57 -7.26
CA ARG A 156 -7.71 23.83 -7.09
C ARG A 156 -8.50 22.60 -7.52
N ALA A 157 -8.92 21.80 -6.55
CA ALA A 157 -10.00 20.84 -6.71
C ALA A 157 -11.22 21.35 -5.94
N SER A 158 -12.41 21.06 -6.43
CA SER A 158 -13.63 21.33 -5.67
C SER A 158 -13.65 20.47 -4.40
N VAL A 159 -14.39 20.91 -3.37
CA VAL A 159 -14.61 20.13 -2.14
C VAL A 159 -15.14 18.73 -2.48
N VAL A 160 -16.03 18.65 -3.47
CA VAL A 160 -16.61 17.39 -3.97
C VAL A 160 -15.52 16.49 -4.57
N GLN A 161 -14.72 17.00 -5.51
CA GLN A 161 -13.67 16.20 -6.16
C GLN A 161 -12.66 15.68 -5.14
N LYS A 162 -12.22 16.56 -4.22
CA LYS A 162 -11.28 16.20 -3.17
C LYS A 162 -11.85 15.09 -2.27
N HIS A 163 -13.08 15.27 -1.76
CA HIS A 163 -13.67 14.32 -0.83
C HIS A 163 -13.89 12.95 -1.47
N VAL A 164 -14.42 12.91 -2.70
CA VAL A 164 -14.58 11.65 -3.44
C VAL A 164 -13.23 10.98 -3.64
N SER A 165 -12.21 11.72 -4.09
CA SER A 165 -10.86 11.18 -4.24
C SER A 165 -10.30 10.62 -2.93
N ASP A 166 -10.47 11.34 -1.82
CA ASP A 166 -9.93 10.92 -0.53
C ASP A 166 -10.54 9.60 -0.03
N GLU A 167 -11.86 9.45 -0.18
CA GLU A 167 -12.60 8.23 0.16
C GLU A 167 -12.28 7.05 -0.77
N GLU A 168 -11.85 7.32 -2.01
CA GLU A 168 -11.41 6.29 -2.98
C GLU A 168 -9.94 5.87 -2.81
N GLY A 169 -9.20 6.48 -1.88
CA GLY A 169 -7.80 6.14 -1.64
C GLY A 169 -6.81 7.15 -2.21
N GLY A 170 -7.26 8.29 -2.71
CA GLY A 170 -6.46 9.37 -3.28
C GLY A 170 -6.06 9.13 -4.74
N ILE A 171 -5.36 10.09 -5.33
CA ILE A 171 -4.95 10.00 -6.74
C ILE A 171 -3.70 9.14 -6.90
N TYR A 172 -3.76 8.13 -7.77
CA TYR A 172 -2.60 7.38 -8.23
C TYR A 172 -2.17 7.85 -9.63
N LEU A 173 -0.96 8.38 -9.75
CA LEU A 173 -0.39 8.84 -11.03
C LEU A 173 0.20 7.71 -11.88
N THR A 174 0.45 6.56 -11.27
CA THR A 174 0.99 5.36 -11.91
C THR A 174 -0.04 4.26 -11.82
N GLY A 175 -0.26 3.55 -12.91
CA GLY A 175 -1.21 2.45 -12.96
C GLY A 175 -0.85 1.34 -11.97
N TYR A 176 -1.86 0.76 -11.36
CA TYR A 176 -1.72 -0.36 -10.43
C TYR A 176 -2.84 -1.38 -10.66
N ILE A 177 -2.70 -2.57 -10.09
CA ILE A 177 -3.72 -3.61 -10.15
C ILE A 177 -4.10 -3.93 -8.70
N PRO A 178 -5.32 -3.56 -8.24
CA PRO A 178 -5.71 -3.71 -6.83
C PRO A 178 -5.73 -5.17 -6.37
N THR A 179 -6.21 -6.07 -7.23
CA THR A 179 -6.29 -7.51 -6.98
C THR A 179 -6.03 -8.30 -8.27
N PRO A 180 -5.64 -9.58 -8.20
CA PRO A 180 -5.42 -10.38 -9.42
C PRO A 180 -6.63 -10.48 -10.36
N GLY A 181 -7.85 -10.36 -9.80
CA GLY A 181 -9.12 -10.38 -10.53
C GLY A 181 -9.57 -9.02 -11.08
N SER A 182 -8.72 -7.99 -10.99
CA SER A 182 -9.00 -6.64 -11.47
C SER A 182 -8.11 -6.27 -12.65
N GLY A 183 -8.55 -5.28 -13.44
CA GLY A 183 -7.73 -4.65 -14.46
C GLY A 183 -6.80 -3.57 -13.91
N VAL A 184 -6.14 -2.85 -14.81
CA VAL A 184 -5.35 -1.67 -14.44
C VAL A 184 -6.27 -0.57 -13.93
N THR A 185 -5.93 -0.02 -12.77
CA THR A 185 -6.60 1.09 -12.10
C THR A 185 -5.64 2.28 -12.02
N ILE A 186 -6.17 3.51 -12.15
CA ILE A 186 -5.38 4.75 -12.09
C ILE A 186 -6.22 5.93 -11.55
N ALA A 187 -5.58 7.06 -11.28
CA ALA A 187 -6.19 8.28 -10.75
C ALA A 187 -6.94 7.99 -9.45
N SER A 188 -8.14 8.53 -9.24
CA SER A 188 -8.95 8.24 -8.03
C SER A 188 -9.73 6.92 -8.13
N GLY A 189 -9.11 5.86 -8.67
CA GLY A 189 -9.73 4.53 -8.73
C GLY A 189 -10.46 4.19 -10.03
N VAL A 190 -10.09 4.81 -11.16
CA VAL A 190 -10.67 4.49 -12.48
C VAL A 190 -10.20 3.11 -12.94
N ASP A 191 -11.08 2.11 -12.88
CA ASP A 191 -10.84 0.74 -13.35
C ASP A 191 -10.98 0.63 -14.88
N LEU A 192 -9.84 0.60 -15.57
CA LEU A 192 -9.75 0.51 -17.04
C LEU A 192 -10.22 -0.85 -17.58
N GLY A 193 -10.19 -1.90 -16.74
CA GLY A 193 -10.71 -3.21 -17.10
C GLY A 193 -12.22 -3.21 -17.36
N GLN A 194 -12.93 -2.20 -16.85
CA GLN A 194 -14.38 -2.01 -17.01
C GLN A 194 -14.73 -0.83 -17.92
N GLN A 195 -13.76 -0.19 -18.56
CA GLN A 195 -14.01 0.93 -19.47
C GLN A 195 -13.81 0.52 -20.93
N GLY A 196 -14.62 1.10 -21.82
CA GLY A 196 -14.38 1.12 -23.26
C GLY A 196 -13.99 2.51 -23.77
N GLN A 197 -13.31 2.57 -24.93
CA GLN A 197 -12.91 3.83 -25.54
C GLN A 197 -14.11 4.75 -25.82
N ARG A 198 -15.21 4.20 -26.33
CA ARG A 198 -16.46 4.94 -26.57
C ARG A 198 -17.00 5.60 -25.31
N GLU A 199 -16.91 4.93 -24.16
CA GLU A 199 -17.39 5.46 -22.89
C GLU A 199 -16.51 6.62 -22.42
N LEU A 200 -15.19 6.49 -22.56
CA LEU A 200 -14.26 7.57 -22.23
C LEU A 200 -14.49 8.81 -23.11
N THR A 201 -14.68 8.62 -24.43
CA THR A 201 -15.04 9.71 -25.35
C THR A 201 -16.37 10.35 -24.97
N THR A 202 -17.40 9.55 -24.65
CA THR A 202 -18.71 10.05 -24.21
C THR A 202 -18.61 10.87 -22.93
N ARG A 203 -17.68 10.52 -22.04
CA ARG A 203 -17.37 11.26 -20.80
C ARG A 203 -16.50 12.49 -21.02
N GLN A 204 -16.14 12.79 -22.27
CA GLN A 204 -15.27 13.91 -22.64
C GLN A 204 -13.88 13.80 -22.02
N VAL A 205 -13.36 12.58 -21.86
CA VAL A 205 -11.96 12.39 -21.47
C VAL A 205 -11.06 12.91 -22.62
N PRO A 206 -10.07 13.78 -22.33
CA PRO A 206 -9.16 14.30 -23.34
C PRO A 206 -8.48 13.21 -24.19
N THR A 207 -8.35 13.45 -25.50
CA THR A 207 -7.82 12.45 -26.47
C THR A 207 -6.40 11.97 -26.11
N ASN A 208 -5.54 12.85 -25.63
CA ASN A 208 -4.18 12.49 -25.18
C ASN A 208 -4.20 11.50 -24.00
N ILE A 209 -5.19 11.62 -23.11
CA ILE A 209 -5.39 10.70 -21.99
C ILE A 209 -5.94 9.37 -22.53
N ILE A 210 -6.97 9.40 -23.40
CA ILE A 210 -7.51 8.19 -24.02
C ILE A 210 -6.41 7.38 -24.70
N GLN A 211 -5.52 8.01 -25.47
CA GLN A 211 -4.40 7.34 -26.12
C GLN A 211 -3.50 6.58 -25.12
N LYS A 212 -3.23 7.15 -23.94
CA LYS A 212 -2.46 6.47 -22.88
C LYS A 212 -3.22 5.32 -22.25
N LEU A 213 -4.53 5.45 -22.08
CA LEU A 213 -5.39 4.44 -21.44
C LEU A 213 -5.74 3.27 -22.38
N SER A 214 -5.86 3.53 -23.68
CA SER A 214 -6.34 2.59 -24.71
C SER A 214 -5.74 1.19 -24.64
N PRO A 215 -4.41 1.00 -24.42
CA PRO A 215 -3.83 -0.34 -24.32
C PRO A 215 -4.40 -1.19 -23.18
N TYR A 216 -4.92 -0.57 -22.13
CA TYR A 216 -5.36 -1.24 -20.90
C TYR A 216 -6.88 -1.46 -20.82
N LEU A 217 -7.65 -0.92 -21.77
CA LEU A 217 -9.10 -0.96 -21.74
C LEU A 217 -9.64 -2.38 -21.92
N GLY A 218 -10.62 -2.77 -21.11
CA GLY A 218 -11.24 -4.09 -21.15
C GLY A 218 -10.35 -5.25 -20.63
N LEU A 219 -9.11 -4.97 -20.26
CA LEU A 219 -8.20 -5.96 -19.65
C LEU A 219 -8.54 -6.11 -18.17
N ASN A 220 -9.62 -6.83 -17.89
CA ASN A 220 -10.23 -6.91 -16.56
C ASN A 220 -9.54 -7.85 -15.56
N THR A 221 -8.38 -8.42 -15.87
CA THR A 221 -7.59 -9.22 -14.92
C THR A 221 -6.10 -8.99 -15.10
N GLN A 222 -5.31 -9.18 -14.04
CA GLN A 222 -3.85 -9.11 -14.10
C GLN A 222 -3.27 -10.03 -15.17
N GLN A 223 -3.86 -11.21 -15.34
CA GLN A 223 -3.44 -12.18 -16.35
C GLN A 223 -3.66 -11.67 -17.77
N LYS A 224 -4.78 -10.97 -18.04
CA LYS A 224 -5.03 -10.38 -19.37
C LYS A 224 -4.05 -9.25 -19.68
N VAL A 225 -3.72 -8.42 -18.68
CA VAL A 225 -2.69 -7.37 -18.81
C VAL A 225 -1.33 -7.99 -19.16
N ALA A 226 -0.92 -9.04 -18.44
CA ALA A 226 0.34 -9.74 -18.70
C ALA A 226 0.36 -10.42 -20.08
N ARG A 227 -0.74 -11.07 -20.50
CA ARG A 227 -0.86 -11.70 -21.83
C ARG A 227 -0.81 -10.69 -22.97
N ALA A 228 -1.24 -9.45 -22.73
CA ALA A 228 -1.09 -8.35 -23.67
C ALA A 228 0.34 -7.77 -23.71
N GLY A 229 1.27 -8.29 -22.91
CA GLY A 229 2.64 -7.77 -22.81
C GLY A 229 2.74 -6.42 -22.10
N LEU A 230 1.71 -6.05 -21.33
CA LEU A 230 1.63 -4.75 -20.66
C LEU A 230 1.98 -4.87 -19.18
N SER A 231 2.41 -3.75 -18.61
CA SER A 231 2.63 -3.58 -17.16
C SER A 231 1.87 -2.34 -16.70
N ALA A 232 1.12 -2.46 -15.59
CA ALA A 232 0.40 -1.32 -15.02
C ALA A 232 1.34 -0.16 -14.67
N ALA A 233 2.58 -0.46 -14.25
CA ALA A 233 3.59 0.53 -13.90
C ALA A 233 4.06 1.38 -15.09
N ASN A 234 3.85 0.91 -16.33
CA ASN A 234 4.18 1.66 -17.53
C ASN A 234 3.14 2.74 -17.84
N LEU A 235 1.93 2.63 -17.29
CA LEU A 235 0.91 3.65 -17.42
C LEU A 235 1.20 4.78 -16.40
N ASN A 236 1.58 5.95 -16.91
CA ASN A 236 1.83 7.13 -16.09
C ASN A 236 1.06 8.34 -16.62
N LEU A 237 0.34 9.01 -15.73
CA LEU A 237 -0.32 10.28 -15.97
C LEU A 237 0.43 11.38 -15.23
N SER A 238 0.51 12.56 -15.86
CA SER A 238 0.78 13.78 -15.11
C SER A 238 -0.36 14.07 -14.13
N LEU A 239 -0.10 14.90 -13.14
CA LEU A 239 -1.12 15.34 -12.19
C LEU A 239 -2.32 15.98 -12.91
N ASN A 240 -2.08 16.87 -13.87
CA ASN A 240 -3.16 17.52 -14.62
C ASN A 240 -4.00 16.52 -15.41
N GLU A 241 -3.36 15.52 -16.04
CA GLU A 241 -4.09 14.46 -16.74
C GLU A 241 -4.94 13.62 -15.78
N ALA A 242 -4.41 13.25 -14.61
CA ALA A 242 -5.18 12.52 -13.60
C ALA A 242 -6.39 13.33 -13.09
N LEU A 243 -6.21 14.63 -12.86
CA LEU A 243 -7.30 15.53 -12.44
C LEU A 243 -8.36 15.71 -13.53
N SER A 244 -7.96 15.84 -14.79
CA SER A 244 -8.89 15.90 -15.93
C SER A 244 -9.66 14.60 -16.09
N LEU A 245 -9.00 13.45 -15.91
CA LEU A 245 -9.66 12.15 -15.93
C LEU A 245 -10.68 12.03 -14.79
N ASP A 246 -10.29 12.35 -13.56
CA ASP A 246 -11.19 12.32 -12.40
C ASP A 246 -12.39 13.25 -12.60
N GLN A 247 -12.17 14.45 -13.14
CA GLN A 247 -13.25 15.40 -13.43
C GLN A 247 -14.26 14.83 -14.44
N ALA A 248 -13.80 14.15 -15.49
CA ALA A 248 -14.66 13.52 -16.47
C ALA A 248 -15.56 12.42 -15.84
N PHE A 249 -15.04 11.67 -14.87
CA PHE A 249 -15.82 10.69 -14.12
C PHE A 249 -16.76 11.34 -13.10
N LEU A 250 -16.30 12.43 -12.47
CA LEU A 250 -17.06 13.20 -11.49
C LEU A 250 -18.27 13.91 -12.09
N ASN A 251 -18.20 14.37 -13.34
CA ASN A 251 -19.31 15.07 -14.02
C ASN A 251 -20.64 14.29 -13.97
N LYS A 252 -20.59 12.96 -14.06
CA LYS A 252 -21.78 12.10 -13.95
C LYS A 252 -22.35 12.07 -12.52
N LEU A 253 -21.52 12.21 -11.50
CA LEU A 253 -21.97 12.33 -10.11
C LEU A 253 -22.53 13.73 -9.87
N LEU A 254 -21.87 14.77 -10.39
CA LEU A 254 -22.33 16.16 -10.26
C LEU A 254 -23.73 16.36 -10.85
N SER A 255 -24.02 15.77 -12.01
CA SER A 255 -25.37 15.85 -12.59
C SER A 255 -26.43 15.14 -11.74
N ARG A 256 -26.08 14.09 -11.00
CA ARG A 256 -27.00 13.37 -10.10
C ARG A 256 -27.31 14.16 -8.83
N ILE A 257 -26.36 14.94 -8.34
CA ILE A 257 -26.54 15.73 -7.11
C ILE A 257 -27.07 17.14 -7.39
N GLN A 258 -27.06 17.58 -8.65
CA GLN A 258 -27.53 18.92 -9.04
C GLN A 258 -28.92 19.30 -8.48
N PRO A 259 -29.92 18.40 -8.39
CA PRO A 259 -31.22 18.74 -7.79
C PRO A 259 -31.17 19.15 -6.31
N TYR A 260 -30.05 18.88 -5.63
CA TYR A 260 -29.83 19.19 -4.21
C TYR A 260 -28.81 20.32 -4.01
N SER A 261 -28.12 20.79 -5.06
CA SER A 261 -26.98 21.71 -4.92
C SER A 261 -27.34 23.08 -4.37
N SER A 262 -28.59 23.53 -4.54
CA SER A 262 -29.07 24.79 -3.93
C SER A 262 -29.38 24.69 -2.44
N ARG A 263 -29.44 23.48 -1.89
CA ARG A 263 -29.91 23.18 -0.52
C ARG A 263 -28.83 22.57 0.36
N LEU A 264 -27.86 21.90 -0.25
CA LEU A 264 -26.68 21.33 0.39
C LEU A 264 -25.49 22.26 0.24
N SER A 265 -24.69 22.39 1.31
CA SER A 265 -23.37 23.01 1.18
C SER A 265 -22.45 22.18 0.28
N ASP A 266 -21.30 22.73 -0.07
CA ASP A 266 -20.25 21.98 -0.77
C ASP A 266 -19.88 20.67 -0.05
N LYS A 267 -19.94 20.64 1.29
CA LYS A 267 -19.72 19.42 2.07
C LYS A 267 -20.88 18.44 1.92
N GLY A 268 -22.12 18.92 1.99
CA GLY A 268 -23.32 18.11 1.75
C GLY A 268 -23.30 17.46 0.37
N GLN A 269 -22.96 18.24 -0.66
CA GLN A 269 -22.81 17.78 -2.03
C GLN A 269 -21.68 16.75 -2.16
N ALA A 270 -20.54 16.99 -1.50
CA ALA A 270 -19.41 16.07 -1.48
C ALA A 270 -19.77 14.70 -0.89
N VAL A 271 -20.43 14.68 0.28
CA VAL A 271 -20.91 13.45 0.91
C VAL A 271 -21.90 12.72 0.00
N LEU A 272 -22.86 13.44 -0.59
CA LEU A 272 -23.84 12.82 -1.47
C LEU A 272 -23.19 12.22 -2.73
N ALA A 273 -22.24 12.92 -3.35
CA ALA A 273 -21.48 12.42 -4.49
C ALA A 273 -20.68 11.15 -4.13
N SER A 274 -20.01 11.18 -2.98
CA SER A 274 -19.21 10.07 -2.46
C SER A 274 -20.05 8.83 -2.17
N LEU A 275 -21.25 9.02 -1.60
CA LEU A 275 -22.21 7.95 -1.41
C LEU A 275 -22.74 7.42 -2.75
N TYR A 276 -23.09 8.27 -3.72
CA TYR A 276 -23.52 7.84 -5.06
C TYR A 276 -22.44 7.04 -5.78
N HIS A 277 -21.17 7.37 -5.56
CA HIS A 277 -20.06 6.62 -6.09
C HIS A 277 -19.96 5.24 -5.42
N TRP A 278 -19.99 5.20 -4.09
CA TRP A 278 -19.83 3.95 -3.33
C TRP A 278 -21.02 2.97 -3.45
N CYS A 279 -22.24 3.49 -3.38
CA CYS A 279 -23.51 2.75 -3.36
C CYS A 279 -24.25 2.78 -4.70
N GLY A 280 -23.74 3.50 -5.70
CA GLY A 280 -24.41 3.62 -6.99
C GLY A 280 -25.80 4.26 -6.86
N THR A 281 -26.76 3.77 -7.65
CA THR A 281 -28.16 4.25 -7.61
C THR A 281 -28.97 3.61 -6.48
N ALA A 282 -28.38 2.74 -5.66
CA ALA A 282 -29.06 2.04 -4.56
C ALA A 282 -29.57 2.99 -3.47
N ILE A 283 -28.96 4.17 -3.36
CA ILE A 283 -29.45 5.27 -2.52
C ILE A 283 -30.91 5.62 -2.85
N LEU A 284 -31.34 5.39 -4.10
CA LEU A 284 -32.65 5.79 -4.57
C LEU A 284 -33.72 4.72 -4.42
N ASN A 285 -33.51 3.43 -4.74
CA ASN A 285 -34.63 2.48 -4.77
C ASN A 285 -34.36 0.97 -4.56
N ASN A 286 -33.13 0.45 -4.46
CA ASN A 286 -32.88 -1.00 -4.40
C ASN A 286 -31.89 -1.41 -3.30
N PRO A 287 -32.16 -2.46 -2.49
CA PRO A 287 -31.25 -2.89 -1.44
C PRO A 287 -29.96 -3.45 -2.06
N ASP A 288 -28.82 -2.82 -1.74
CA ASP A 288 -27.50 -3.23 -2.23
C ASP A 288 -26.56 -3.68 -1.10
N GLN A 289 -27.07 -3.76 0.13
CA GLN A 289 -26.32 -4.04 1.35
C GLN A 289 -25.16 -3.05 1.63
N LYS A 290 -25.03 -1.93 0.91
CA LYS A 290 -24.04 -0.88 1.20
C LYS A 290 -24.71 0.29 1.91
N CYS A 291 -25.55 1.02 1.19
CA CYS A 291 -26.28 2.17 1.74
C CYS A 291 -27.75 1.86 2.04
N TYR A 292 -28.28 0.74 1.52
CA TYR A 292 -29.62 0.29 1.86
C TYR A 292 -29.58 -1.13 2.44
N VAL A 293 -29.88 -1.22 3.73
CA VAL A 293 -29.83 -2.43 4.55
C VAL A 293 -31.24 -3.00 4.71
N ARG A 294 -31.40 -4.30 4.47
CA ARG A 294 -32.69 -4.98 4.60
C ARG A 294 -33.23 -4.83 6.03
N GLY A 295 -34.50 -4.40 6.15
CA GLY A 295 -35.15 -4.16 7.43
C GLY A 295 -34.77 -2.85 8.12
N CYS A 296 -34.12 -1.92 7.40
CA CYS A 296 -33.91 -0.55 7.80
C CYS A 296 -34.72 0.40 6.89
N PRO A 297 -35.21 1.55 7.39
CA PRO A 297 -35.68 2.63 6.54
C PRO A 297 -34.59 3.05 5.54
N ASN A 298 -34.99 3.49 4.34
CA ASN A 298 -34.05 4.18 3.45
C ASN A 298 -33.85 5.62 3.92
N TYR A 299 -33.02 5.77 4.96
CA TYR A 299 -32.79 7.05 5.64
C TYR A 299 -32.36 8.16 4.68
N ILE A 300 -31.44 7.86 3.76
CA ILE A 300 -30.90 8.87 2.83
C ILE A 300 -32.00 9.32 1.86
N LYS A 301 -32.73 8.38 1.24
CA LYS A 301 -33.86 8.73 0.37
C LYS A 301 -34.90 9.57 1.10
N ASN A 302 -35.26 9.18 2.32
CA ASN A 302 -36.27 9.89 3.10
C ASN A 302 -35.84 11.33 3.42
N ALA A 303 -34.56 11.54 3.71
CA ALA A 303 -34.02 12.87 3.99
C ALA A 303 -33.88 13.74 2.74
N LEU A 304 -33.66 13.15 1.56
CA LEU A 304 -33.53 13.88 0.30
C LEU A 304 -34.88 14.11 -0.41
N GLY A 305 -35.84 13.20 -0.23
CA GLY A 305 -37.15 13.24 -0.90
C GLY A 305 -38.26 13.95 -0.12
N ASN A 306 -38.32 13.76 1.22
CA ASN A 306 -39.43 14.26 2.05
C ASN A 306 -39.02 15.37 3.01
N ARG A 307 -37.73 15.49 3.32
CA ARG A 307 -37.17 16.60 4.11
C ARG A 307 -36.41 17.50 3.16
N ILE A 308 -36.33 18.77 3.51
CA ILE A 308 -35.89 19.88 2.65
C ILE A 308 -34.46 19.66 2.08
N GLY A 309 -33.71 18.66 2.55
CA GLY A 309 -32.49 18.18 1.88
C GLY A 309 -31.28 19.06 2.22
N ARG A 310 -31.20 19.49 3.48
CA ARG A 310 -30.07 20.27 4.02
C ARG A 310 -29.02 19.34 4.64
N ASP A 311 -27.83 19.87 4.92
CA ASP A 311 -26.73 19.12 5.54
C ASP A 311 -27.14 18.45 6.86
N ALA A 312 -27.93 19.14 7.69
CA ALA A 312 -28.43 18.60 8.95
C ALA A 312 -29.36 17.38 8.73
N ASP A 313 -30.24 17.44 7.73
CA ASP A 313 -31.13 16.34 7.37
C ASP A 313 -30.32 15.14 6.87
N LEU A 314 -29.31 15.38 6.02
CA LEU A 314 -28.39 14.36 5.53
C LEU A 314 -27.58 13.72 6.67
N LYS A 315 -27.06 14.53 7.61
CA LYS A 315 -26.31 14.05 8.77
C LYS A 315 -27.17 13.17 9.67
N SER A 316 -28.40 13.59 9.99
CA SER A 316 -29.34 12.78 10.76
C SER A 316 -29.70 11.47 10.05
N ALA A 317 -29.85 11.50 8.73
CA ALA A 317 -30.09 10.30 7.93
C ALA A 317 -28.92 9.30 8.03
N LEU A 318 -27.68 9.79 7.92
CA LEU A 318 -26.49 8.96 8.03
C LEU A 318 -26.32 8.39 9.45
N GLN A 319 -26.65 9.17 10.49
CA GLN A 319 -26.68 8.68 11.87
C GLN A 319 -27.70 7.56 12.04
N GLY A 320 -28.92 7.72 11.51
CA GLY A 320 -29.95 6.67 11.51
C GLY A 320 -29.51 5.41 10.78
N LEU A 321 -28.92 5.58 9.58
CA LEU A 321 -28.38 4.48 8.79
C LEU A 321 -27.27 3.73 9.55
N LYS A 322 -26.31 4.46 10.13
CA LYS A 322 -25.22 3.88 10.94
C LYS A 322 -25.76 3.05 12.10
N SER A 323 -26.71 3.59 12.88
CA SER A 323 -27.33 2.88 13.99
C SER A 323 -28.03 1.60 13.54
N CYS A 324 -28.73 1.65 12.40
CA CYS A 324 -29.38 0.46 11.85
C CYS A 324 -28.39 -0.56 11.30
N MET A 325 -27.30 -0.12 10.67
CA MET A 325 -26.22 -1.01 10.23
C MET A 325 -25.62 -1.79 11.41
N ILE A 326 -25.40 -1.11 12.55
CA ILE A 326 -24.90 -1.75 13.77
C ILE A 326 -25.92 -2.79 14.29
N SER A 327 -27.21 -2.44 14.37
CA SER A 327 -28.23 -3.37 14.87
C SER A 327 -28.44 -4.59 13.96
N LYS A 328 -28.15 -4.46 12.67
CA LYS A 328 -28.18 -5.56 11.69
C LYS A 328 -26.87 -6.35 11.61
N GLY A 329 -25.88 -6.08 12.47
CA GLY A 329 -24.61 -6.81 12.50
C GLY A 329 -23.75 -6.59 11.24
N MET A 330 -23.86 -5.42 10.60
CA MET A 330 -23.08 -5.10 9.41
C MET A 330 -21.59 -5.06 9.72
N ARG A 331 -20.76 -5.49 8.75
CA ARG A 331 -19.29 -5.46 8.87
C ARG A 331 -18.78 -4.07 9.24
N SER A 332 -17.81 -4.02 10.15
CA SER A 332 -17.25 -2.79 10.73
C SER A 332 -16.79 -1.78 9.67
N TRP A 333 -16.17 -2.24 8.58
CA TRP A 333 -15.70 -1.33 7.51
C TRP A 333 -16.85 -0.58 6.81
N LYS A 334 -18.03 -1.18 6.66
CA LYS A 334 -19.21 -0.50 6.08
C LYS A 334 -19.74 0.57 7.04
N VAL A 335 -19.79 0.23 8.33
CA VAL A 335 -20.20 1.17 9.39
C VAL A 335 -19.21 2.34 9.48
N ASN A 336 -17.91 2.06 9.39
CA ASN A 336 -16.85 3.07 9.41
C ASN A 336 -16.92 4.00 8.20
N ARG A 337 -17.23 3.49 7.01
CA ARG A 337 -17.45 4.30 5.80
C ARG A 337 -18.54 5.36 6.02
N ILE A 338 -19.71 4.97 6.52
CA ILE A 338 -20.79 5.92 6.84
C ILE A 338 -20.38 6.88 7.97
N ASN A 339 -19.63 6.39 8.97
CA ASN A 339 -19.15 7.23 10.05
C ASN A 339 -18.15 8.31 9.58
N ASN A 340 -17.35 8.04 8.55
CA ASN A 340 -16.47 9.04 7.96
C ASN A 340 -17.26 10.16 7.27
N GLU A 341 -18.33 9.82 6.55
CA GLU A 341 -19.24 10.83 5.97
C GLU A 341 -19.89 11.72 7.04
N ILE A 342 -20.31 11.14 8.17
CA ILE A 342 -20.88 11.89 9.30
C ILE A 342 -19.87 12.86 9.92
N LYS A 343 -18.58 12.48 9.99
CA LYS A 343 -17.51 13.32 10.54
C LYS A 343 -17.12 14.45 9.60
N PHE A 344 -17.26 14.22 8.29
CA PHE A 344 -16.94 15.23 7.28
C PHE A 344 -17.99 16.35 7.23
N LEU A 345 -19.28 15.99 7.34
CA LEU A 345 -20.42 16.90 7.51
C LEU A 345 -20.34 17.71 8.81
#